data_AF-A0A7K0LPR9-F1
#
_entry.id   AF-A0A7K0LPR9-F1
#
_cell.length_a   1.000
_cell.length_b   1.000
_cell.length_c   1.000
_cell.angle_alpha   90.00
_cell.angle_beta   90.00
_cell.angle_gamma   90.00
#
_symmetry.space_group_name_H-M   'P 1'
#
loop_
_entity.id
_entity.type
_entity.pdbx_description
1 polymer ?
#
loop_
_entity_poly.entity_id
_entity_poly.type
_entity_poly.pdbx_seq_one_letter_code
_entity_poly.pdbx_strand_id
1 'polypeptide(L)'
;RYLDFFVRTILVFGVGFLIPLLVVLLNFAGVLTGKALISWWRAIILIIFLFAAIATPTGDPGNMALLAAPIVLLVAIAVGICVLNDKRRARRDKSRGYGQWDDDEASLIEPSASDLNLPDDDS
;
A
#
# COMPACT_ATOMS: atom_id res chain seq x y z
N ARG A 1 13.64 7.73 37.88
CA ARG A 1 14.39 8.23 36.70
C ARG A 1 14.62 7.17 35.63
N TYR A 2 15.05 5.93 35.93
CA TYR A 2 15.24 4.88 34.92
C TYR A 2 13.94 4.39 34.25
N LEU A 3 12.89 4.16 35.04
CA LEU A 3 11.59 3.74 34.49
C LEU A 3 11.00 4.77 33.53
N ASP A 4 11.19 6.06 33.82
CA ASP A 4 10.64 7.15 33.00
C ASP A 4 11.30 7.21 31.60
N PHE A 5 12.62 7.03 31.54
CA PHE A 5 13.34 6.91 30.28
C PHE A 5 12.95 5.63 29.52
N PHE A 6 12.83 4.51 30.23
CA PHE A 6 12.46 3.21 29.65
C PHE A 6 11.03 3.22 29.08
N VAL A 7 10.07 3.73 29.85
CA VAL A 7 8.66 3.90 29.43
C VAL A 7 8.57 4.83 28.22
N ARG A 8 9.29 5.97 28.22
CA ARG A 8 9.33 6.87 27.06
C ARG A 8 9.90 6.18 25.81
N THR A 9 10.93 5.37 25.98
CA THR A 9 11.55 4.61 24.87
C THR A 9 10.57 3.57 24.31
N ILE A 10 9.91 2.79 25.16
CA ILE A 10 8.89 1.82 24.75
C ILE A 10 7.71 2.51 24.06
N LEU A 11 7.25 3.66 24.57
CA LEU A 11 6.17 4.44 23.96
C LEU A 11 6.53 4.89 22.54
N VAL A 12 7.74 5.42 22.34
CA VAL A 12 8.20 5.87 21.02
C VAL A 12 8.29 4.69 20.05
N PHE A 13 8.87 3.56 20.47
CA PHE A 13 8.89 2.37 19.62
C PHE A 13 7.47 1.87 19.33
N GLY A 14 6.62 1.72 20.35
CA GLY A 14 5.23 1.29 20.18
C GLY A 14 4.44 2.16 19.21
N VAL A 15 4.55 3.48 19.31
CA VAL A 15 3.91 4.42 18.37
C VAL A 15 4.53 4.32 16.97
N GLY A 16 5.85 4.15 16.87
CA GLY A 16 6.53 3.93 15.58
C GLY A 16 6.03 2.67 14.85
N PHE A 17 5.76 1.60 15.60
CA PHE A 17 5.18 0.36 15.08
C PHE A 17 3.72 0.50 14.61
N LEU A 18 3.00 1.54 15.04
CA LEU A 18 1.64 1.79 14.56
C LEU A 18 1.62 2.18 13.08
N ILE A 19 2.63 2.89 12.57
CA ILE A 19 2.65 3.32 11.16
C ILE A 19 2.69 2.11 10.21
N PRO A 20 3.63 1.15 10.32
CA PRO A 20 3.60 -0.08 9.53
C PRO A 20 2.29 -0.87 9.69
N LEU A 21 1.75 -0.94 10.92
CA LEU A 21 0.51 -1.66 11.19
C LEU A 21 -0.69 -1.00 10.50
N LEU A 22 -0.80 0.33 10.54
CA LEU A 22 -1.85 1.09 9.88
C LEU A 22 -1.77 0.89 8.37
N VAL A 23 -0.57 0.91 7.77
CA VAL A 23 -0.39 0.63 6.34
C VAL A 23 -0.94 -0.76 5.97
N VAL A 24 -0.66 -1.79 6.77
CA VAL A 24 -1.20 -3.13 6.57
C VAL A 24 -2.72 -3.16 6.73
N LEU A 25 -3.25 -2.48 7.74
CA LEU A 25 -4.70 -2.40 7.96
C LEU A 25 -5.40 -1.69 6.80
N LEU A 26 -4.80 -0.61 6.28
CA LEU A 26 -5.31 0.15 5.15
C LEU A 26 -5.28 -0.68 3.85
N ASN A 27 -4.27 -1.54 3.71
CA ASN A 27 -4.25 -2.55 2.65
C ASN A 27 -5.36 -3.58 2.80
N PHE A 28 -5.63 -4.04 4.02
CA PHE A 28 -6.73 -4.97 4.28
C PHE A 28 -8.10 -4.33 4.03
N ALA A 29 -8.24 -3.04 4.32
CA ALA A 29 -9.43 -2.25 3.99
C ALA A 29 -9.59 -1.98 2.48
N GLY A 30 -8.58 -2.33 1.65
CA GLY A 30 -8.59 -2.13 0.20
C GLY A 30 -8.26 -0.70 -0.26
N VAL A 31 -7.91 0.20 0.67
CA VAL A 31 -7.61 1.61 0.38
C VAL A 31 -6.18 1.77 -0.17
N LEU A 32 -5.26 0.87 0.17
CA LEU A 32 -3.87 0.92 -0.26
C LEU A 32 -3.42 -0.41 -0.87
N THR A 33 -2.86 -0.39 -2.07
CA THR A 33 -2.35 -1.63 -2.71
C THR A 33 -0.88 -1.86 -2.37
N GLY A 34 -0.49 -3.13 -2.22
CA GLY A 34 0.90 -3.55 -2.11
C GLY A 34 1.74 -3.14 -3.32
N LYS A 35 1.13 -3.04 -4.52
CA LYS A 35 1.80 -2.52 -5.73
C LYS A 35 2.21 -1.05 -5.58
N ALA A 36 1.34 -0.20 -5.03
CA ALA A 36 1.65 1.20 -4.78
C ALA A 36 2.81 1.36 -3.80
N LEU A 37 2.82 0.57 -2.73
CA LEU A 37 3.90 0.54 -1.74
C LEU A 37 5.25 0.12 -2.35
N ILE A 38 5.26 -0.89 -3.23
CA ILE A 38 6.48 -1.29 -3.95
C ILE A 38 6.95 -0.20 -4.91
N SER A 39 6.04 0.46 -5.63
CA SER A 39 6.40 1.57 -6.52
C SER A 39 7.09 2.70 -5.76
N TRP A 40 6.64 2.97 -4.53
CA TRP A 40 7.20 3.99 -3.64
C TRP A 40 8.36 3.51 -2.76
N TRP A 41 8.84 2.28 -2.95
CA TRP A 41 9.86 1.64 -2.11
C TRP A 41 11.13 2.48 -1.96
N ARG A 42 11.61 3.08 -3.05
CA ARG A 42 12.81 3.94 -3.05
C ARG A 42 12.60 5.21 -2.22
N ALA A 43 11.40 5.81 -2.30
CA ALA A 43 11.06 6.99 -1.53
C ALA A 43 10.97 6.68 -0.03
N ILE A 44 10.37 5.53 0.32
CA ILE A 44 10.29 5.04 1.70
C ILE A 44 11.70 4.89 2.31
N ILE A 45 12.61 4.19 1.61
CA ILE A 45 13.99 4.02 2.06
C ILE A 45 14.69 5.37 2.24
N LEU A 46 14.54 6.28 1.27
CA LEU A 46 15.13 7.61 1.36
C LEU A 46 14.64 8.38 2.59
N ILE A 47 13.34 8.35 2.87
CA ILE A 47 12.77 9.01 4.06
C ILE A 47 13.34 8.40 5.33
N ILE A 48 13.46 7.07 5.42
CA ILE A 48 14.02 6.41 6.61
C ILE A 48 15.48 6.81 6.81
N PHE A 49 16.29 6.81 5.74
CA PHE A 49 17.69 7.24 5.81
C PHE A 49 17.83 8.74 6.13
N LEU A 50 16.93 9.59 5.63
CA LEU A 50 16.90 11.01 5.98
C LEU A 50 16.61 11.22 7.47
N PHE A 51 15.63 10.50 8.02
CA PHE A 51 15.36 10.53 9.46
C PHE A 51 16.54 10.01 10.28
N ALA A 52 17.19 8.93 9.83
CA ALA A 52 18.39 8.42 10.48
C ALA A 52 19.53 9.45 10.44
N ALA A 53 19.71 10.15 9.33
CA ALA A 53 20.71 11.20 9.18
C ALA A 53 20.47 12.38 10.13
N ILE A 54 19.21 12.80 10.31
CA ILE A 54 18.84 13.86 11.25
C ILE A 54 19.00 13.39 12.70
N ALA A 55 18.75 12.11 12.98
CA ALA A 55 18.88 11.53 14.31
C ALA A 55 20.34 11.27 14.73
N THR A 56 21.27 11.15 13.76
CA THR A 56 22.69 10.86 14.02
C THR A 56 23.53 12.13 13.86
N PRO A 57 24.18 12.65 14.93
CA PRO A 57 24.92 13.92 14.86
C PRO A 57 26.18 13.86 13.96
N THR A 58 26.78 12.69 13.76
CA THR A 58 28.02 12.51 12.99
C THR A 58 27.83 12.35 11.49
N GLY A 59 26.61 12.06 11.03
CA GLY A 59 26.38 11.95 9.59
C GLY A 59 27.13 10.77 8.92
N ASP A 60 27.57 9.76 9.66
CA ASP A 60 28.36 8.66 9.12
C ASP A 60 27.47 7.55 8.50
N PRO A 61 27.72 7.13 7.25
CA PRO A 61 26.84 6.18 6.54
C PRO A 61 26.66 4.83 7.25
N GLY A 62 27.68 4.38 8.01
CA GLY A 62 27.64 3.14 8.78
C GLY A 62 26.63 3.19 9.92
N ASN A 63 26.72 4.19 10.80
CA ASN A 63 25.77 4.31 11.91
C ASN A 63 24.37 4.69 11.44
N MET A 64 24.25 5.49 10.37
CA MET A 64 22.94 5.76 9.74
C MET A 64 22.27 4.47 9.27
N ALA A 65 23.01 3.61 8.56
CA ALA A 65 22.49 2.34 8.08
C ALA A 65 22.10 1.41 9.25
N LEU A 66 22.89 1.39 10.33
CA LEU A 66 22.58 0.61 11.52
C LEU A 66 21.28 1.06 12.21
N LEU A 67 21.01 2.37 12.26
CA LEU A 67 19.77 2.93 12.81
C LEU A 67 18.57 2.79 11.86
N ALA A 68 18.80 2.93 10.55
CA ALA A 68 17.79 2.76 9.53
C ALA A 68 17.35 1.29 9.39
N ALA A 69 18.28 0.34 9.53
CA ALA A 69 18.05 -1.09 9.35
C ALA A 69 16.80 -1.65 10.05
N PRO A 70 16.57 -1.44 11.36
CA PRO A 70 15.38 -1.96 12.03
C PRO A 70 14.08 -1.36 11.47
N ILE A 71 14.06 -0.08 11.11
CA ILE A 71 12.88 0.58 10.54
C ILE A 71 12.63 0.10 9.11
N VAL A 72 13.67 0.00 8.28
CA VAL A 72 13.56 -0.54 6.92
C VAL A 72 13.05 -1.98 6.97
N LEU A 73 13.56 -2.80 7.90
CA LEU A 73 13.10 -4.18 8.09
C LEU A 73 11.60 -4.24 8.43
N LEU A 74 11.15 -3.41 9.36
CA LEU A 74 9.74 -3.30 9.73
C LEU A 74 8.84 -2.95 8.54
N VAL A 75 9.24 -1.96 7.76
CA VAL A 75 8.48 -1.55 6.58
C VAL A 75 8.54 -2.62 5.49
N ALA A 76 9.69 -3.29 5.30
CA ALA A 76 9.81 -4.41 4.37
C ALA A 76 8.83 -5.54 4.70
N ILE A 77 8.73 -5.91 5.98
CA ILE A 77 7.79 -6.92 6.46
C ILE A 77 6.35 -6.48 6.19
N ALA A 78 5.99 -5.24 6.54
CA ALA A 78 4.65 -4.69 6.32
C ALA A 78 4.27 -4.69 4.83
N VAL A 79 5.16 -4.23 3.95
CA VAL A 79 4.95 -4.24 2.49
C VAL A 79 4.81 -5.68 1.99
N GLY A 80 5.64 -6.60 2.47
CA GLY A 80 5.54 -8.02 2.14
C GLY A 80 4.18 -8.62 2.51
N ILE A 81 3.64 -8.29 3.69
CA ILE A 81 2.31 -8.70 4.12
C ILE A 81 1.24 -8.12 3.19
N CYS A 82 1.32 -6.83 2.84
CA CYS A 82 0.36 -6.18 1.93
C CYS A 82 0.33 -6.86 0.56
N VAL A 83 1.51 -7.14 0.00
CA VAL A 83 1.65 -7.78 -1.33
C VAL A 83 1.13 -9.21 -1.31
N LEU A 84 1.40 -9.96 -0.24
CA LEU A 84 0.88 -11.32 -0.08
C LEU A 84 -0.65 -11.31 0.06
N ASN A 85 -1.20 -10.36 0.80
CA ASN A 85 -2.64 -10.17 0.96
C ASN A 85 -3.32 -9.83 -0.38
N ASP A 86 -2.79 -8.85 -1.12
CA ASP A 86 -3.30 -8.49 -2.45
C ASP A 86 -3.29 -9.68 -3.41
N LYS A 87 -2.19 -10.45 -3.43
CA LYS A 87 -2.07 -11.65 -4.28
C LYS A 87 -3.09 -12.72 -3.89
N ARG A 88 -3.37 -12.87 -2.59
CA ARG A 88 -4.38 -13.82 -2.09
C ARG A 88 -5.80 -13.36 -2.43
N ARG A 89 -6.08 -12.06 -2.35
CA ARG A 89 -7.37 -11.46 -2.75
C ARG A 89 -7.62 -11.62 -4.26
N ALA A 90 -6.65 -11.23 -5.09
CA ALA A 90 -6.74 -11.38 -6.55
C ALA A 90 -7.00 -12.82 -7.01
N ARG A 91 -6.39 -13.81 -6.32
CA ARG A 91 -6.65 -15.24 -6.60
C ARG A 91 -8.07 -15.67 -6.24
N ARG A 92 -8.63 -15.14 -5.15
CA ARG A 92 -10.01 -15.42 -4.71
C ARG A 92 -11.04 -14.78 -5.62
N ASP A 93 -10.78 -13.56 -6.09
CA ASP A 93 -11.68 -12.85 -7.00
C ASP A 93 -11.74 -13.56 -8.36
N LYS A 94 -10.58 -14.03 -8.85
CA LYS A 94 -10.50 -14.83 -10.09
C LYS A 94 -11.24 -16.17 -10.01
N SER A 95 -11.25 -16.81 -8.83
CA SER A 95 -11.95 -18.09 -8.62
C SER A 95 -13.46 -17.93 -8.35
N ARG A 96 -13.93 -16.71 -8.05
CA ARG A 96 -15.37 -16.40 -7.88
C ARG A 96 -16.07 -15.99 -9.18
N GLY A 97 -15.38 -16.00 -10.33
CA GLY A 97 -15.98 -15.66 -11.62
C GLY A 97 -16.18 -14.16 -11.88
N TYR A 98 -15.86 -13.28 -10.92
CA TYR A 98 -15.91 -11.83 -11.11
C TYR A 98 -14.83 -11.29 -12.05
N GLY A 99 -13.77 -12.06 -12.32
CA GLY A 99 -12.70 -11.68 -13.26
C GLY A 99 -12.99 -11.98 -14.74
N GLN A 100 -14.26 -12.14 -15.13
CA GLN A 100 -14.65 -12.34 -16.53
C GLN A 100 -14.74 -11.03 -17.32
N TRP A 101 -14.74 -9.89 -16.63
CA TRP A 101 -14.84 -8.56 -17.23
C TRP A 101 -13.64 -7.77 -16.70
N ASP A 102 -12.69 -7.44 -17.58
CA ASP A 102 -11.66 -6.45 -17.25
C ASP A 102 -12.34 -5.07 -17.22
N ASP A 103 -12.08 -4.26 -16.19
CA ASP A 103 -12.68 -2.92 -16.01
C ASP A 103 -12.37 -1.94 -17.18
N ASP A 104 -11.48 -2.35 -18.09
CA ASP A 104 -11.04 -1.63 -19.29
C ASP A 104 -11.77 -2.06 -20.58
N GLU A 105 -12.67 -3.06 -20.55
CA GLU A 105 -13.56 -3.34 -21.68
C GLU A 105 -14.75 -2.37 -21.67
N ALA A 106 -14.77 -1.45 -22.64
CA ALA A 106 -15.96 -0.66 -22.93
C ALA A 106 -17.10 -1.62 -23.31
N SER A 107 -18.20 -1.61 -22.57
CA SER A 107 -19.40 -2.33 -22.97
C SER A 107 -19.77 -1.92 -24.39
N LEU A 108 -19.82 -2.87 -25.32
CA LEU A 108 -20.44 -2.65 -26.61
C LEU A 108 -21.88 -2.21 -26.34
N ILE A 109 -22.19 -0.93 -26.59
CA ILE A 109 -23.57 -0.46 -26.68
C ILE A 109 -24.11 -1.12 -27.95
N GLU A 110 -24.66 -2.32 -27.81
CA GLU A 110 -25.47 -2.92 -28.87
C GLU A 110 -26.69 -1.99 -29.02
N PRO A 111 -26.90 -1.36 -30.19
CA PRO A 111 -28.05 -0.50 -30.39
C PRO A 111 -29.29 -1.36 -30.18
N SER A 112 -30.00 -1.09 -29.09
CA SER A 112 -31.26 -1.73 -28.77
C SER A 112 -32.21 -1.52 -29.96
N ALA A 113 -32.91 -2.58 -30.36
CA ALA A 113 -33.90 -2.55 -31.45
C ALA A 113 -35.00 -1.49 -31.24
N SER A 114 -35.09 -0.86 -30.05
CA SER A 114 -35.91 0.32 -29.76
C SER A 114 -35.54 1.55 -30.58
N ASP A 115 -34.29 1.68 -31.03
CA ASP A 115 -33.77 2.89 -31.68
C ASP A 115 -33.97 2.88 -33.21
N LEU A 116 -34.43 1.74 -33.75
CA LEU A 116 -34.75 1.57 -35.18
C LEU A 116 -36.23 1.77 -35.49
N ASN A 117 -37.07 2.11 -34.51
CA ASN A 117 -38.42 2.60 -34.80
C ASN A 117 -38.35 4.08 -35.19
N LEU A 118 -37.73 4.36 -36.34
CA LEU A 118 -37.99 5.61 -37.03
C LEU A 118 -39.48 5.60 -37.41
N PRO A 119 -40.23 6.66 -37.06
CA PRO A 119 -41.58 6.83 -37.59
C PRO A 119 -41.48 6.72 -39.11
N ASP A 120 -42.24 5.80 -39.69
CA ASP A 120 -42.45 5.76 -41.13
C ASP A 120 -42.94 7.15 -41.54
N ASP A 121 -42.08 7.89 -42.26
CA ASP A 121 -42.35 9.19 -42.83
C ASP A 121 -43.41 8.99 -43.93
N ASP A 122 -44.66 8.98 -43.50
CA ASP A 122 -45.84 8.88 -44.34
C ASP A 122 -46.10 10.27 -44.97
N SER A 123 -45.52 10.51 -46.15
CA SER A 123 -45.93 11.59 -47.07
C SER A 123 -45.61 11.30 -48.54
#